data_AF-A0A2N2V4F5-F1
#
_entry.id   AF-A0A2N2V4F5-F1
#
_cell.length_a   1.000
_cell.length_b   1.000
_cell.length_c   1.000
_cell.angle_alpha   90.00
_cell.angle_beta   90.00
_cell.angle_gamma   90.00
#
_symmetry.space_group_name_H-M   'P 1'
#
loop_
_entity.id
_entity.type
_entity.pdbx_description
1 polymer ?
#
loop_
_entity_poly.entity_id
_entity_poly.type
_entity_poly.pdbx_seq_one_letter_code
_entity_poly.pdbx_strand_id
1 'polypeptide(L)'
;RVIGIIFKCCMALDAAYRQGIIHRDIKPANIMVAANDEAKIADFGLALNMNKDLDRDSTFIMGVGSPAYMSPEQIKGYPLNQKTDLYSLGVVLFQLLTGRLPFRATNQATLVYRIVNTDAPAVTALNPNLPEGLNAILKRALEKDLYSRYRNGAEFAKDLSAVRYQILEEDDTAQDTRHFETLRKLEFFTEFENIEIWEVLRVAVWRKVSPNVAIIREGDRNKLFGIVITGCVEVSIDGRTLCRLGAGEPVGEVAFLHPASDQRHATAVTLEPTLFLEINAAALALSSEELLERMRNTLLARLIKRLREVNKIAAAQGQPATQVGTGSLTGLTRTRPGGGLDLELTPM
;
A
#
# COMPACT_ATOMS: atom_id res chain seq x y z
N ARG A 1 11.88 -1.61 -4.07
CA ARG A 1 12.32 -2.51 -2.97
C ARG A 1 13.30 -1.83 -1.99
N VAL A 2 14.52 -1.49 -2.41
CA VAL A 2 15.58 -0.89 -1.56
C VAL A 2 15.09 0.28 -0.71
N ILE A 3 14.39 1.25 -1.32
CA ILE A 3 13.86 2.42 -0.60
C ILE A 3 12.92 2.03 0.54
N GLY A 4 12.08 1.01 0.36
CA GLY A 4 11.16 0.55 1.40
C GLY A 4 11.88 -0.07 2.60
N ILE A 5 12.99 -0.78 2.38
CA ILE A 5 13.84 -1.31 3.43
C ILE A 5 14.48 -0.17 4.23
N ILE A 6 15.11 0.79 3.54
CA ILE A 6 15.79 1.91 4.18
C ILE A 6 14.80 2.83 4.92
N PHE A 7 13.61 3.05 4.36
CA PHE A 7 12.53 3.77 5.03
C PHE A 7 12.20 3.16 6.40
N LYS A 8 12.04 1.83 6.47
CA LYS A 8 11.77 1.12 7.73
C LYS A 8 12.95 1.26 8.70
N CYS A 9 14.19 1.17 8.22
CA CYS A 9 15.38 1.41 9.05
C CYS A 9 15.42 2.84 9.61
N CYS A 10 15.08 3.86 8.83
CA CYS A 10 14.98 5.24 9.30
C CYS A 10 13.98 5.37 10.46
N MET A 11 12.81 4.74 10.34
CA MET A 11 11.79 4.73 11.40
C MET A 11 12.27 4.00 12.66
N ALA A 12 12.95 2.87 12.50
CA ALA A 12 13.49 2.10 13.61
C ALA A 12 14.57 2.86 14.38
N LEU A 13 15.48 3.55 13.68
CA LEU A 13 16.52 4.39 14.28
C LEU A 13 15.94 5.60 15.02
N ASP A 14 14.93 6.25 14.45
CA ASP A 14 14.23 7.36 15.11
C ASP A 14 13.55 6.90 16.40
N ALA A 15 12.90 5.73 16.38
CA ALA A 15 12.29 5.14 17.56
C ALA A 15 13.33 4.75 18.63
N ALA A 16 14.46 4.15 18.23
CA ALA A 16 15.55 3.81 19.12
C ALA A 16 16.16 5.05 19.80
N TYR A 17 16.39 6.12 19.03
CA TYR A 17 16.92 7.36 19.58
C TYR A 17 15.97 8.04 20.56
N ARG A 18 14.65 7.97 20.33
CA ARG A 18 13.65 8.44 21.31
C ARG A 18 13.72 7.69 22.64
N GLN A 19 14.27 6.48 22.65
CA GLN A 19 14.57 5.70 23.87
C GLN A 19 16.00 5.97 24.40
N GLY A 20 16.71 6.95 23.85
CA GLY A 20 18.08 7.30 24.23
C GLY A 20 19.13 6.33 23.68
N ILE A 21 18.84 5.56 22.64
CA ILE A 21 19.74 4.54 22.09
C ILE A 21 20.32 5.01 20.75
N ILE A 22 21.65 4.94 20.61
CA ILE A 22 22.39 5.11 19.35
C ILE A 22 23.05 3.77 19.03
N HIS A 23 22.83 3.22 17.83
CA HIS A 23 23.27 1.87 17.47
C HIS A 23 24.78 1.75 17.22
N ARG A 24 25.40 2.73 16.55
CA ARG A 24 26.85 2.84 16.25
C ARG A 24 27.44 1.83 15.27
N ASP A 25 26.68 0.85 14.80
CA ASP A 25 27.17 -0.23 13.93
C ASP A 25 26.17 -0.61 12.85
N ILE A 26 25.57 0.40 12.21
CA ILE A 26 24.67 0.17 11.09
C ILE A 26 25.47 -0.25 9.85
N LYS A 27 25.23 -1.48 9.41
CA LYS A 27 25.84 -2.12 8.23
C LYS A 27 24.92 -3.23 7.73
N PRO A 28 25.10 -3.75 6.50
CA PRO A 28 24.21 -4.76 5.94
C PRO A 28 24.08 -6.03 6.79
N ALA A 29 25.14 -6.47 7.45
CA ALA A 29 25.12 -7.65 8.34
C ALA A 29 24.18 -7.48 9.55
N ASN A 30 23.85 -6.25 9.93
CA ASN A 30 23.01 -5.91 11.09
C ASN A 30 21.59 -5.50 10.67
N ILE A 31 21.24 -5.66 9.38
CA ILE A 31 19.90 -5.38 8.86
C ILE A 31 19.31 -6.68 8.32
N MET A 32 18.37 -7.26 9.06
CA MET A 32 17.65 -8.48 8.66
C MET A 32 16.45 -8.12 7.79
N VAL A 33 16.19 -8.88 6.74
CA VAL A 33 15.05 -8.67 5.85
C VAL A 33 14.23 -9.97 5.75
N ALA A 34 12.97 -9.92 6.16
CA ALA A 34 12.05 -11.04 6.07
C ALA A 34 11.39 -11.15 4.66
N ALA A 35 10.65 -12.23 4.42
CA ALA A 35 10.05 -12.56 3.12
C ALA A 35 9.08 -11.50 2.56
N ASN A 36 8.57 -10.60 3.40
CA ASN A 36 7.65 -9.49 3.09
C ASN A 36 8.37 -8.12 3.02
N ASP A 37 9.69 -8.09 2.79
CA ASP A 37 10.52 -6.88 2.84
C ASP A 37 10.42 -6.11 4.17
N GLU A 38 10.08 -6.81 5.26
CA GLU A 38 10.14 -6.27 6.61
C GLU A 38 11.58 -6.27 7.09
N ALA A 39 12.13 -5.06 7.23
CA ALA A 39 13.49 -4.83 7.68
C ALA A 39 13.53 -4.65 9.20
N LYS A 40 14.44 -5.35 9.87
CA LYS A 40 14.70 -5.23 11.31
C LYS A 40 16.17 -4.95 11.53
N ILE A 41 16.46 -3.99 12.39
CA ILE A 41 17.84 -3.68 12.82
C ILE A 41 18.16 -4.59 14.00
N ALA A 42 19.29 -5.29 13.92
CA ALA A 42 19.76 -6.26 14.88
C ALA A 42 21.18 -5.90 15.38
N ASP A 43 21.59 -6.52 16.48
CA ASP A 43 22.92 -6.38 17.09
C ASP A 43 23.25 -4.98 17.65
N PHE A 44 22.64 -4.66 18.79
CA PHE A 44 22.94 -3.48 19.59
C PHE A 44 24.19 -3.66 20.48
N GLY A 45 25.10 -4.59 20.14
CA GLY A 45 26.29 -4.89 20.96
C GLY A 45 27.26 -3.71 21.15
N LEU A 46 27.18 -2.69 20.27
CA LEU A 46 27.96 -1.45 20.37
C LEU A 46 27.11 -0.23 20.73
N ALA A 47 25.83 -0.42 21.06
CA ALA A 47 24.90 0.68 21.24
C ALA A 47 25.24 1.55 22.46
N LEU A 48 25.08 2.86 22.32
CA LEU A 48 25.24 3.83 23.40
C LEU A 48 23.87 4.17 23.98
N ASN A 49 23.74 4.05 25.30
CA ASN A 49 22.56 4.48 26.04
C ASN A 49 22.83 5.86 26.68
N MET A 50 22.12 6.88 26.24
CA MET A 50 22.28 8.26 26.70
C MET A 50 21.77 8.51 28.12
N ASN A 51 20.98 7.59 28.69
CA ASN A 51 20.35 7.72 30.01
C ASN A 51 21.12 7.02 31.13
N LYS A 52 22.28 6.41 30.84
CA LYS A 52 23.19 5.89 31.86
C LYS A 52 24.41 6.80 31.96
N ASP A 53 24.78 7.13 33.19
CA ASP A 53 25.95 7.98 33.48
C ASP A 53 27.19 7.48 32.75
N LEU A 54 27.95 8.44 32.23
CA LEU A 54 29.13 8.34 31.40
C LEU A 54 30.31 7.68 32.14
N ASP A 55 30.21 6.39 32.44
CA ASP A 55 31.39 5.61 32.80
C ASP A 55 31.85 4.79 31.60
N ARG A 56 32.85 5.37 30.93
CA ARG A 56 34.07 4.72 30.44
C ARG A 56 33.95 3.22 30.11
N ASP A 57 33.25 2.84 29.05
CA ASP A 57 33.49 1.54 28.42
C ASP A 57 33.00 1.54 26.97
N SER A 58 33.84 2.02 26.06
CA SER A 58 34.02 1.42 24.74
C SER A 58 35.09 2.19 23.98
N THR A 59 36.34 2.01 24.41
CA THR A 59 37.49 2.19 23.54
C THR A 59 37.36 1.18 22.40
N PHE A 60 36.59 1.51 21.35
CA PHE A 60 36.58 0.68 20.16
C PHE A 60 37.96 0.85 19.52
N ILE A 61 38.79 -0.16 19.69
CA ILE A 61 40.17 -0.20 19.20
C ILE A 61 40.09 -0.05 17.68
N MET A 62 40.69 1.04 17.19
CA MET A 62 40.99 1.30 15.79
C MET A 62 41.86 0.14 15.26
N GLY A 63 41.26 -1.01 14.92
CA GLY A 63 42.01 -2.23 14.64
C GLY A 63 41.20 -3.50 14.35
N VAL A 64 39.92 -3.57 14.73
CA VAL A 64 39.08 -4.74 14.41
C VAL A 64 37.90 -4.31 13.53
N GLY A 65 38.01 -4.56 12.22
CA GLY A 65 36.95 -4.33 11.24
C GLY A 65 37.21 -3.18 10.26
N SER A 66 36.46 -3.17 9.16
CA SER A 66 36.54 -2.13 8.14
C SER A 66 35.67 -0.92 8.54
N PRO A 67 36.22 0.33 8.57
CA PRO A 67 35.47 1.53 8.97
C PRO A 67 34.49 2.01 7.90
N ALA A 68 34.20 1.19 6.88
CA ALA A 68 33.48 1.59 5.68
C ALA A 68 32.10 2.25 5.91
N TYR A 69 31.42 1.92 7.02
CA TYR A 69 30.12 2.46 7.39
C TYR A 69 30.17 3.45 8.56
N MET A 70 31.34 3.71 9.14
CA MET A 70 31.48 4.63 10.28
C MET A 70 31.30 6.07 9.84
N SER A 71 30.66 6.87 10.68
CA SER A 71 30.54 8.31 10.46
C SER A 71 31.84 9.07 10.77
N PRO A 72 32.03 10.28 10.23
CA PRO A 72 33.21 11.11 10.51
C PRO A 72 33.39 11.38 12.01
N GLU A 73 32.29 11.62 12.74
CA GLU A 73 32.32 11.84 14.18
C GLU A 73 32.70 10.58 14.97
N GLN A 74 32.32 9.37 14.52
CA GLN A 74 32.81 8.12 15.12
C GLN A 74 34.33 7.96 14.93
N ILE A 75 34.83 8.24 13.72
CA ILE A 75 36.26 8.15 13.41
C ILE A 75 37.09 9.15 14.23
N LYS A 76 36.56 10.36 14.42
CA LYS A 76 37.23 11.43 15.17
C LYS A 76 37.07 11.31 16.69
N GLY A 77 36.26 10.37 17.17
CA GLY A 77 35.94 10.24 18.60
C GLY A 77 35.14 11.42 19.16
N TYR A 78 34.32 12.07 18.32
CA TYR A 78 33.45 13.16 18.74
C TYR A 78 32.16 12.65 19.38
N PRO A 79 31.44 13.50 20.14
CA PRO A 79 30.15 13.13 20.70
C PRO A 79 29.17 12.64 19.64
N LEU A 80 28.58 11.47 19.90
CA LEU A 80 27.66 10.81 18.98
C LEU A 80 26.23 11.24 19.27
N ASN A 81 25.43 11.34 18.22
CA ASN A 81 23.98 11.51 18.28
C ASN A 81 23.30 10.67 17.18
N GLN A 82 21.97 10.72 17.05
CA GLN A 82 21.23 9.96 16.03
C GLN A 82 21.76 10.10 14.59
N LYS A 83 22.35 11.24 14.25
CA LYS A 83 22.88 11.50 12.90
C LYS A 83 24.04 10.57 12.55
N THR A 84 24.69 9.98 13.55
CA THR A 84 25.70 8.93 13.42
C THR A 84 25.13 7.75 12.64
N ASP A 85 24.04 7.18 13.13
CA ASP A 85 23.41 6.02 12.51
C ASP A 85 22.77 6.38 11.16
N LEU A 86 22.29 7.61 10.99
CA LEU A 86 21.76 8.08 9.70
C LEU A 86 22.84 8.18 8.62
N TYR A 87 24.06 8.57 8.97
CA TYR A 87 25.19 8.54 8.04
C TYR A 87 25.52 7.12 7.61
N SER A 88 25.65 6.21 8.57
CA SER A 88 25.91 4.80 8.30
C SER A 88 24.81 4.17 7.44
N LEU A 89 23.55 4.50 7.71
CA LEU A 89 22.42 4.08 6.88
C LEU A 89 22.48 4.68 5.46
N GLY A 90 22.94 5.92 5.31
CA GLY A 90 23.23 6.54 4.02
C GLY A 90 24.30 5.77 3.23
N VAL A 91 25.35 5.27 3.90
CA VAL A 91 26.37 4.41 3.27
C VAL A 91 25.75 3.10 2.79
N VAL A 92 24.88 2.48 3.60
CA VAL A 92 24.15 1.26 3.21
C VAL A 92 23.25 1.52 2.00
N LEU A 93 22.47 2.61 2.00
CA LEU A 93 21.62 2.98 0.87
C LEU A 93 22.45 3.15 -0.41
N PHE A 94 23.57 3.89 -0.34
CA PHE A 94 24.48 4.06 -1.47
C PHE A 94 24.94 2.71 -2.04
N GLN A 95 25.34 1.80 -1.17
CA GLN A 95 25.82 0.48 -1.57
C GLN A 95 24.73 -0.39 -2.19
N LEU A 96 23.52 -0.38 -1.64
CA LEU A 96 22.40 -1.13 -2.19
C LEU A 96 21.99 -0.63 -3.59
N LEU A 97 22.14 0.67 -3.85
CA LEU A 97 21.78 1.27 -5.15
C LEU A 97 22.84 1.09 -6.24
N THR A 98 24.12 1.00 -5.86
CA THR A 98 25.25 1.01 -6.80
C THR A 98 26.07 -0.29 -6.81
N GLY A 99 25.82 -1.19 -5.84
CA GLY A 99 26.65 -2.37 -5.59
C GLY A 99 28.05 -2.06 -5.04
N ARG A 100 28.36 -0.79 -4.71
CA ARG A 100 29.71 -0.34 -4.30
C ARG A 100 29.63 0.59 -3.10
N LEU A 101 30.66 0.62 -2.26
CA LEU A 101 30.77 1.60 -1.17
C LEU A 101 31.08 3.00 -1.73
N PRO A 102 30.60 4.08 -1.08
CA PRO A 102 30.88 5.47 -1.50
C PRO A 102 32.37 5.81 -1.39
N PHE A 103 33.05 5.25 -0.38
CA PHE A 103 34.48 5.42 -0.17
C PHE A 103 35.18 4.06 -0.20
N ARG A 104 36.25 3.95 -0.99
CA ARG A 104 37.09 2.76 -1.10
C ARG A 104 38.55 3.20 -1.11
N ALA A 105 39.43 2.41 -0.50
CA ALA A 105 40.87 2.62 -0.60
C ALA A 105 41.60 1.28 -0.39
N THR A 106 42.86 1.23 -0.82
CA THR A 106 43.73 0.04 -0.68
C THR A 106 44.25 -0.14 0.74
N ASN A 107 44.30 0.94 1.53
CA ASN A 107 44.69 0.90 2.94
C ASN A 107 43.68 1.66 3.81
N GLN A 108 43.67 1.33 5.10
CA GLN A 108 42.70 1.86 6.06
C GLN A 108 42.85 3.36 6.32
N ALA A 109 44.07 3.88 6.35
CA ALA A 109 44.33 5.31 6.58
C ALA A 109 43.74 6.18 5.45
N THR A 110 43.90 5.76 4.19
CA THR A 110 43.31 6.44 3.04
C THR A 110 41.78 6.33 3.03
N LEU A 111 41.21 5.20 3.47
CA LEU A 111 39.76 5.06 3.62
C LEU A 111 39.22 6.03 4.67
N VAL A 112 39.85 6.09 5.84
CA VAL A 112 39.53 7.03 6.92
C VAL A 112 39.61 8.47 6.43
N TYR A 113 40.68 8.84 5.72
CA TYR A 113 40.81 10.17 5.14
C TYR A 113 39.64 10.51 4.20
N ARG A 114 39.23 9.58 3.33
CA ARG A 114 38.11 9.78 2.42
C ARG A 114 36.78 9.92 3.15
N ILE A 115 36.54 9.10 4.17
CA ILE A 115 35.32 9.20 4.98
C ILE A 115 35.21 10.58 5.64
N VAL A 116 36.33 11.15 6.08
CA VAL A 116 36.34 12.42 6.81
C VAL A 116 36.35 13.64 5.88
N ASN A 117 37.04 13.58 4.74
CA ASN A 117 37.39 14.76 3.95
C ASN A 117 36.93 14.71 2.49
N THR A 118 36.29 13.63 2.03
CA THR A 118 35.88 13.48 0.63
C THR A 118 34.37 13.35 0.50
N ASP A 119 33.83 14.00 -0.51
CA ASP A 119 32.42 13.88 -0.87
C ASP A 119 32.12 12.55 -1.56
N ALA A 120 30.93 12.01 -1.30
CA ALA A 120 30.49 10.81 -1.98
C ALA A 120 30.20 11.13 -3.46
N PRO A 121 30.55 10.23 -4.40
CA PRO A 121 30.17 10.41 -5.80
C PRO A 121 28.64 10.38 -5.95
N ALA A 122 28.12 11.00 -7.02
CA ALA A 122 26.70 10.89 -7.35
C ALA A 122 26.35 9.43 -7.70
N VAL A 123 25.20 8.94 -7.23
CA VAL A 123 24.77 7.56 -7.54
C VAL A 123 24.36 7.41 -8.99
N THR A 124 23.80 8.46 -9.60
CA THR A 124 23.43 8.43 -11.03
C THR A 124 24.65 8.37 -11.95
N ALA A 125 25.81 8.84 -11.50
CA ALA A 125 27.07 8.69 -12.24
C ALA A 125 27.55 7.23 -12.28
N LEU A 126 27.13 6.40 -11.32
CA LEU A 126 27.47 4.97 -11.25
C LEU A 126 26.37 4.08 -11.82
N ASN A 127 25.11 4.51 -11.69
CA ASN A 127 23.94 3.84 -12.24
C ASN A 127 22.98 4.90 -12.80
N PRO A 128 23.06 5.21 -14.11
CA PRO A 128 22.24 6.23 -14.76
C PRO A 128 20.73 5.96 -14.75
N ASN A 129 20.29 4.73 -14.45
CA ASN A 129 18.88 4.36 -14.38
C ASN A 129 18.23 4.71 -13.03
N LEU A 130 18.97 5.36 -12.12
CA LEU A 130 18.45 5.84 -10.85
C LEU A 130 17.88 7.26 -11.00
N PRO A 131 16.79 7.62 -10.31
CA PRO A 131 16.28 8.99 -10.32
C PRO A 131 17.27 9.96 -9.72
N GLU A 132 17.31 11.17 -10.28
CA GLU A 132 18.20 12.24 -9.81
C GLU A 132 17.93 12.65 -8.36
N GLY A 133 16.68 12.51 -7.89
CA GLY A 133 16.30 12.80 -6.50
C GLY A 133 17.12 12.03 -5.47
N LEU A 134 17.62 10.83 -5.81
CA LEU A 134 18.48 10.04 -4.90
C LEU A 134 19.84 10.70 -4.64
N ASN A 135 20.36 11.51 -5.57
CA ASN A 135 21.63 12.20 -5.38
C ASN A 135 21.54 13.23 -4.24
N ALA A 136 20.46 14.02 -4.21
CA ALA A 136 20.26 15.03 -3.18
C ALA A 136 20.12 14.39 -1.78
N ILE A 137 19.37 13.28 -1.71
CA ILE A 137 19.18 12.52 -0.47
C ILE A 137 20.50 11.96 0.04
N LEU A 138 21.26 11.28 -0.81
CA LEU A 138 22.53 10.68 -0.41
C LEU A 138 23.59 11.71 -0.09
N LYS A 139 23.64 12.83 -0.83
CA LYS A 139 24.50 13.97 -0.50
C LYS A 139 24.21 14.44 0.92
N ARG A 140 22.93 14.70 1.23
CA ARG A 140 22.50 15.15 2.56
C ARG A 140 22.76 14.12 3.66
N ALA A 141 22.53 12.84 3.41
CA ALA A 141 22.77 11.77 4.38
C ALA A 141 24.26 11.59 4.68
N LEU A 142 25.13 11.79 3.68
CA LEU A 142 26.58 11.61 3.77
C LEU A 142 27.35 12.91 4.05
N GLU A 143 26.65 13.99 4.40
CA GLU A 143 27.28 15.24 4.82
C GLU A 143 28.19 15.04 6.03
N LYS A 144 29.34 15.71 5.99
CA LYS A 144 30.35 15.62 7.06
C LYS A 144 29.98 16.52 8.24
N ASP A 145 29.34 17.66 7.93
CA ASP A 145 28.77 18.53 8.95
C ASP A 145 27.43 17.99 9.46
N LEU A 146 27.32 17.85 10.77
CA LEU A 146 26.11 17.39 11.46
C LEU A 146 24.94 18.37 11.28
N TYR A 147 25.19 19.67 11.10
CA TYR A 147 24.12 20.65 10.90
C TYR A 147 23.49 20.56 9.51
N SER A 148 24.26 20.14 8.50
CA SER A 148 23.78 19.93 7.13
C SER A 148 23.16 18.55 6.91
N ARG A 149 23.44 17.59 7.81
CA ARG A 149 22.85 16.24 7.76
C ARG A 149 21.39 16.23 8.20
N TYR A 150 20.65 15.19 7.79
CA TYR A 150 19.27 14.95 8.26
C TYR A 150 19.14 15.08 9.77
N ARG A 151 18.11 15.79 10.23
CA ARG A 151 17.92 16.06 11.65
C ARG A 151 17.67 14.77 12.43
N ASN A 152 16.82 13.89 11.88
CA ASN A 152 16.33 12.64 12.45
C ASN A 152 15.93 11.65 11.34
N GLY A 153 15.55 10.43 11.74
CA GLY A 153 15.13 9.39 10.80
C GLY A 153 13.83 9.73 10.06
N ALA A 154 12.91 10.44 10.70
CA ALA A 154 11.64 10.86 10.08
C ALA A 154 11.84 11.75 8.86
N GLU A 155 12.77 12.71 8.92
CA GLU A 155 13.08 13.59 7.81
C GLU A 155 13.73 12.84 6.64
N PHE A 156 14.66 11.94 6.92
CA PHE A 156 15.29 11.10 5.89
C PHE A 156 14.24 10.19 5.21
N ALA A 157 13.36 9.57 6.01
CA ALA A 157 12.27 8.74 5.50
C ALA A 157 11.28 9.52 4.63
N LYS A 158 11.01 10.80 4.96
CA LYS A 158 10.14 11.68 4.17
C LYS A 158 10.71 11.91 2.77
N ASP A 159 11.98 12.29 2.67
CA ASP A 159 12.62 12.54 1.37
C ASP A 159 12.72 11.26 0.54
N LEU A 160 13.01 10.11 1.18
CA LEU A 160 13.01 8.81 0.53
C LEU A 160 11.62 8.44 -0.03
N SER A 161 10.55 8.75 0.70
CA SER A 161 9.20 8.54 0.20
C SER A 161 8.90 9.41 -1.02
N ALA A 162 9.33 10.67 -1.05
CA ALA A 162 9.16 11.55 -2.21
C ALA A 162 9.81 10.97 -3.47
N VAL A 163 11.02 10.41 -3.36
CA VAL A 163 11.68 9.76 -4.50
C VAL A 163 11.07 8.40 -4.83
N ARG A 164 10.53 7.68 -3.84
CA ARG A 164 9.75 6.47 -4.12
C ARG A 164 8.50 6.79 -4.94
N TYR A 165 7.84 7.92 -4.68
CA TYR A 165 6.76 8.42 -5.53
C TYR A 165 7.28 8.72 -6.94
N GLN A 166 8.44 9.38 -7.09
CA GLN A 166 9.03 9.66 -8.42
C GLN A 166 9.42 8.40 -9.21
N ILE A 167 9.94 7.35 -8.56
CA ILE A 167 10.24 6.06 -9.22
C ILE A 167 8.98 5.33 -9.65
N LEU A 168 7.92 5.44 -8.85
CA LEU A 168 6.59 4.96 -9.25
C LEU A 168 6.03 5.86 -10.36
N GLU A 169 6.36 7.16 -10.40
CA GLU A 169 5.92 8.07 -11.46
C GLU A 169 6.66 7.85 -12.80
N GLU A 170 7.93 7.46 -12.86
CA GLU A 170 8.70 7.42 -14.15
C GLU A 170 8.38 6.24 -15.09
N ASP A 171 7.91 5.09 -14.58
CA ASP A 171 7.40 3.97 -15.41
C ASP A 171 5.85 3.99 -15.52
N ASP A 172 5.17 4.65 -14.58
CA ASP A 172 3.70 4.59 -14.44
C ASP A 172 2.99 5.90 -14.88
N THR A 173 3.60 7.10 -14.94
CA THR A 173 2.87 8.36 -15.26
C THR A 173 2.11 8.34 -16.59
N ALA A 174 2.65 7.71 -17.63
CA ALA A 174 1.94 7.58 -18.91
C ALA A 174 0.76 6.60 -18.82
N GLN A 175 0.86 5.58 -17.98
CA GLN A 175 -0.16 4.55 -17.79
C GLN A 175 -1.20 5.01 -16.76
N ASP A 176 -0.79 5.61 -15.66
CA ASP A 176 -1.58 6.24 -14.61
C ASP A 176 -2.37 7.45 -15.09
N THR A 177 -1.81 8.33 -15.95
CA THR A 177 -2.61 9.40 -16.56
C THR A 177 -3.71 8.80 -17.45
N ARG A 178 -3.40 7.74 -18.22
CA ARG A 178 -4.42 7.06 -19.05
C ARG A 178 -5.44 6.31 -18.21
N HIS A 179 -5.02 5.64 -17.13
CA HIS A 179 -5.88 4.95 -16.19
C HIS A 179 -6.79 5.94 -15.48
N PHE A 180 -6.26 7.06 -14.99
CA PHE A 180 -7.01 8.16 -14.41
C PHE A 180 -8.06 8.70 -15.38
N GLU A 181 -7.66 9.04 -16.60
CA GLU A 181 -8.59 9.50 -17.66
C GLU A 181 -9.64 8.44 -18.02
N THR A 182 -9.28 7.16 -17.93
CA THR A 182 -10.21 6.04 -18.16
C THR A 182 -11.23 5.94 -17.02
N LEU A 183 -10.78 6.00 -15.76
CA LEU A 183 -11.67 5.96 -14.60
C LEU A 183 -12.62 7.16 -14.59
N ARG A 184 -12.11 8.38 -14.85
CA ARG A 184 -12.92 9.61 -14.93
C ARG A 184 -14.07 9.54 -15.94
N LYS A 185 -13.95 8.73 -17.00
CA LYS A 185 -14.98 8.57 -18.03
C LYS A 185 -16.07 7.57 -17.65
N LEU A 186 -15.86 6.75 -16.62
CA LEU A 186 -16.84 5.76 -16.21
C LEU A 186 -17.91 6.40 -15.31
N GLU A 187 -19.16 6.03 -15.53
CA GLU A 187 -20.32 6.47 -14.75
C GLU A 187 -20.17 6.20 -13.24
N PHE A 188 -19.34 5.20 -12.88
CA PHE A 188 -19.03 4.85 -11.50
C PHE A 188 -18.25 5.95 -10.77
N PHE A 189 -17.31 6.62 -11.43
CA PHE A 189 -16.37 7.55 -10.80
C PHE A 189 -16.72 9.03 -11.02
N THR A 190 -17.91 9.33 -11.54
CA THR A 190 -18.34 10.70 -11.85
C THR A 190 -18.39 11.60 -10.62
N GLU A 191 -18.82 11.05 -9.49
CA GLU A 191 -18.91 11.75 -8.20
C GLU A 191 -17.61 11.72 -7.37
N PHE A 192 -16.57 11.05 -7.87
CA PHE A 192 -15.28 10.97 -7.19
C PHE A 192 -14.42 12.17 -7.54
N GLU A 193 -13.83 12.79 -6.53
CA GLU A 193 -12.79 13.79 -6.66
C GLU A 193 -11.49 13.17 -7.20
N ASN A 194 -10.63 14.02 -7.77
CA ASN A 194 -9.37 13.56 -8.36
C ASN A 194 -8.50 12.83 -7.32
N ILE A 195 -8.45 13.33 -6.08
CA ILE A 195 -7.69 12.70 -5.01
C ILE A 195 -8.19 11.28 -4.74
N GLU A 196 -9.51 11.09 -4.67
CA GLU A 196 -10.15 9.78 -4.44
C GLU A 196 -9.85 8.79 -5.57
N ILE A 197 -9.83 9.25 -6.83
CA ILE A 197 -9.48 8.39 -7.97
C ILE A 197 -8.02 7.96 -7.91
N TRP A 198 -7.13 8.88 -7.54
CA TRP A 198 -5.72 8.53 -7.30
C TRP A 198 -5.56 7.54 -6.14
N GLU A 199 -6.37 7.66 -5.09
CA GLU A 199 -6.39 6.68 -4.00
C GLU A 199 -6.84 5.29 -4.48
N VAL A 200 -7.89 5.23 -5.31
CA VAL A 200 -8.38 3.99 -5.92
C VAL A 200 -7.30 3.34 -6.77
N LEU A 201 -6.61 4.12 -7.62
CA LEU A 201 -5.52 3.60 -8.45
C LEU A 201 -4.40 2.98 -7.61
N ARG A 202 -4.10 3.51 -6.42
CA ARG A 202 -3.09 2.95 -5.50
C ARG A 202 -3.47 1.60 -4.90
N VAL A 203 -4.76 1.32 -4.76
CA VAL A 203 -5.28 0.09 -4.11
C VAL A 203 -5.87 -0.91 -5.10
N ALA A 204 -5.83 -0.58 -6.40
CA ALA A 204 -6.42 -1.37 -7.47
C ALA A 204 -5.36 -2.03 -8.37
N VAL A 205 -5.73 -3.16 -8.96
CA VAL A 205 -4.92 -3.91 -9.91
C VAL A 205 -5.69 -4.05 -11.21
N TRP A 206 -5.10 -3.56 -12.31
CA TRP A 206 -5.66 -3.67 -13.64
C TRP A 206 -5.39 -5.06 -14.22
N ARG A 207 -6.45 -5.83 -14.48
CA ARG A 207 -6.35 -7.19 -15.01
C ARG A 207 -6.97 -7.30 -16.40
N LYS A 208 -6.18 -7.75 -17.37
CA LYS A 208 -6.71 -8.20 -18.67
C LYS A 208 -7.13 -9.65 -18.53
N VAL A 209 -8.40 -9.92 -18.78
CA VAL A 209 -9.01 -11.24 -18.60
C VAL A 209 -9.55 -11.72 -19.94
N SER A 210 -9.16 -12.94 -20.33
CA SER A 210 -9.67 -13.58 -21.55
C SER A 210 -11.17 -13.91 -21.43
N PRO A 211 -11.88 -14.14 -22.56
CA PRO A 211 -13.25 -14.66 -22.53
C PRO A 211 -13.35 -16.00 -21.81
N ASN A 212 -14.53 -16.31 -21.28
CA ASN A 212 -14.90 -17.54 -20.57
C ASN A 212 -14.09 -17.81 -19.30
N VAL A 213 -13.63 -16.76 -18.62
CA VAL A 213 -12.92 -16.87 -17.34
C VAL A 213 -13.84 -16.42 -16.21
N ALA A 214 -14.01 -17.28 -15.22
CA ALA A 214 -14.71 -16.94 -13.98
C ALA A 214 -13.84 -16.04 -13.11
N ILE A 215 -14.19 -14.75 -13.04
CA ILE A 215 -13.53 -13.77 -12.17
C ILE A 215 -14.08 -13.81 -10.74
N ILE A 216 -15.30 -14.32 -10.57
CA ILE A 216 -15.92 -14.63 -9.28
C ILE A 216 -16.60 -15.99 -9.42
N ARG A 217 -16.49 -16.83 -8.39
CA ARG A 217 -17.21 -18.11 -8.32
C ARG A 217 -18.12 -18.12 -7.11
N GLU A 218 -19.33 -18.63 -7.32
CA GLU A 218 -20.28 -18.89 -6.26
C GLU A 218 -19.70 -19.87 -5.22
N GLY A 219 -19.98 -19.62 -3.94
CA GLY A 219 -19.47 -20.43 -2.83
C GLY A 219 -18.07 -20.06 -2.32
N ASP A 220 -17.25 -19.35 -3.12
CA ASP A 220 -15.94 -18.87 -2.66
C ASP A 220 -16.08 -17.90 -1.48
N ARG A 221 -15.04 -17.82 -0.64
CA ARG A 221 -14.95 -16.88 0.50
C ARG A 221 -13.87 -15.85 0.25
N ASN A 222 -14.27 -14.66 -0.20
CA ASN A 222 -13.36 -13.54 -0.45
C ASN A 222 -14.16 -12.24 -0.60
N LYS A 223 -13.67 -11.15 0.01
CA LYS A 223 -14.24 -9.80 -0.11
C LYS A 223 -13.70 -8.96 -1.27
N LEU A 224 -12.86 -9.53 -2.12
CA LEU A 224 -12.40 -8.89 -3.35
C LEU A 224 -13.60 -8.45 -4.19
N PHE A 225 -13.55 -7.25 -4.74
CA PHE A 225 -14.52 -6.81 -5.72
C PHE A 225 -13.78 -6.01 -6.79
N GLY A 226 -14.47 -5.64 -7.86
CA GLY A 226 -13.86 -4.79 -8.85
C GLY A 226 -14.87 -4.18 -9.79
N ILE A 227 -14.38 -3.43 -10.76
CA ILE A 227 -15.18 -2.68 -11.72
C ILE A 227 -14.77 -3.13 -13.11
N VAL A 228 -15.76 -3.40 -13.96
CA VAL A 228 -15.52 -3.67 -15.38
C VAL A 228 -15.12 -2.35 -16.05
N ILE A 229 -13.91 -2.26 -16.61
CA ILE A 229 -13.45 -1.06 -17.31
C ILE A 229 -13.87 -1.11 -18.79
N THR A 230 -13.66 -2.26 -19.43
CA THR A 230 -14.14 -2.57 -20.77
C THR A 230 -14.51 -4.04 -20.84
N GLY A 231 -15.41 -4.39 -21.74
CA GLY A 231 -15.88 -5.76 -21.92
C GLY A 231 -17.23 -6.00 -21.24
N CYS A 232 -17.60 -7.28 -21.15
CA CYS A 232 -18.88 -7.72 -20.64
C CYS A 232 -18.70 -8.96 -19.76
N VAL A 233 -19.40 -8.95 -18.62
CA VAL A 233 -19.40 -10.03 -17.63
C VAL A 233 -20.82 -10.52 -17.44
N GLU A 234 -21.02 -11.83 -17.56
CA GLU A 234 -22.28 -12.47 -17.20
C GLU A 234 -22.27 -12.86 -15.72
N VAL A 235 -23.35 -12.53 -15.03
CA VAL A 235 -23.57 -12.96 -13.64
C VAL A 235 -24.65 -14.03 -13.65
N SER A 236 -24.38 -15.15 -12.98
CA SER A 236 -25.29 -16.29 -12.88
C SER A 236 -25.37 -16.81 -11.44
N ILE A 237 -26.52 -17.37 -11.08
CA ILE A 237 -26.76 -18.07 -9.81
C ILE A 237 -27.31 -19.45 -10.15
N ASP A 238 -26.79 -20.51 -9.53
CA ASP A 238 -27.21 -21.90 -9.80
C ASP A 238 -27.20 -22.25 -11.30
N GLY A 239 -26.22 -21.71 -12.04
CA GLY A 239 -26.07 -21.91 -13.48
C GLY A 239 -27.10 -21.18 -14.35
N ARG A 240 -27.96 -20.34 -13.79
CA ARG A 240 -28.93 -19.51 -14.53
C ARG A 240 -28.45 -18.08 -14.61
N THR A 241 -28.43 -17.51 -15.81
CA THR A 241 -28.04 -16.12 -16.04
C THR A 241 -29.00 -15.17 -15.33
N LEU A 242 -28.44 -14.32 -14.47
CA LEU A 242 -29.18 -13.26 -13.76
C LEU A 242 -29.15 -11.96 -14.56
N CYS A 243 -27.96 -11.53 -14.97
CA CYS A 243 -27.77 -10.30 -15.75
C CYS A 243 -26.40 -10.26 -16.45
N ARG A 244 -26.20 -9.23 -17.26
CA ARG A 244 -24.92 -8.91 -17.90
C ARG A 244 -24.49 -7.52 -17.50
N LEU A 245 -23.21 -7.38 -17.16
CA LEU A 245 -22.60 -6.19 -16.62
C LEU A 245 -21.52 -5.69 -17.59
N GLY A 246 -21.67 -4.46 -18.05
CA GLY A 246 -20.73 -3.80 -18.97
C GLY A 246 -19.77 -2.85 -18.24
N ALA A 247 -19.12 -1.97 -19.01
CA ALA A 247 -18.21 -0.96 -18.49
C ALA A 247 -18.86 -0.09 -17.40
N GLY A 248 -18.13 0.16 -16.32
CA GLY A 248 -18.54 0.95 -15.15
C GLY A 248 -19.34 0.15 -14.10
N GLU A 249 -19.71 -1.09 -14.38
CA GLU A 249 -20.50 -1.88 -13.45
C GLU A 249 -19.61 -2.65 -12.45
N PRO A 250 -19.93 -2.60 -11.13
CA PRO A 250 -19.18 -3.33 -10.11
C PRO A 250 -19.52 -4.82 -10.13
N VAL A 251 -18.56 -5.66 -9.75
CA VAL A 251 -18.69 -7.12 -9.67
C VAL A 251 -18.09 -7.59 -8.35
N GLY A 252 -18.87 -8.34 -7.57
CA GLY A 252 -18.44 -8.90 -6.28
C GLY A 252 -18.68 -7.98 -5.08
N GLU A 253 -19.38 -6.86 -5.30
CA GLU A 253 -19.68 -5.82 -4.33
C GLU A 253 -20.51 -6.33 -3.14
N VAL A 254 -21.33 -7.37 -3.33
CA VAL A 254 -22.20 -7.93 -2.28
C VAL A 254 -21.36 -8.51 -1.14
N ALA A 255 -20.34 -9.32 -1.45
CA ALA A 255 -19.47 -9.91 -0.43
C ALA A 255 -18.60 -8.86 0.28
N PHE A 256 -18.24 -7.79 -0.44
CA PHE A 256 -17.51 -6.66 0.15
C PHE A 256 -18.38 -5.88 1.15
N LEU A 257 -19.59 -5.52 0.76
CA LEU A 257 -20.52 -4.72 1.56
C LEU A 257 -21.18 -5.50 2.71
N HIS A 258 -21.22 -6.82 2.63
CA HIS A 258 -21.88 -7.62 3.65
C HIS A 258 -21.08 -7.56 4.98
N PRO A 259 -21.73 -7.21 6.11
CA PRO A 259 -21.04 -6.95 7.37
C PRO A 259 -20.39 -8.21 7.96
N ALA A 260 -21.05 -9.37 7.83
CA ALA A 260 -20.68 -10.59 8.55
C ALA A 260 -20.34 -11.82 7.66
N SER A 261 -20.46 -11.70 6.34
CA SER A 261 -20.29 -12.82 5.41
C SER A 261 -19.41 -12.37 4.26
N ASP A 262 -18.48 -13.22 3.86
CA ASP A 262 -17.61 -13.05 2.70
C ASP A 262 -17.90 -14.10 1.61
N GLN A 263 -18.99 -14.85 1.77
CA GLN A 263 -19.42 -15.87 0.83
C GLN A 263 -20.01 -15.24 -0.43
N ARG A 264 -19.59 -15.76 -1.58
CA ARG A 264 -20.13 -15.38 -2.90
C ARG A 264 -21.45 -16.09 -3.16
N HIS A 265 -22.45 -15.33 -3.62
CA HIS A 265 -23.80 -15.83 -3.93
C HIS A 265 -24.08 -15.89 -5.45
N ALA A 266 -23.07 -15.59 -6.27
CA ALA A 266 -23.18 -15.62 -7.72
C ALA A 266 -21.81 -15.86 -8.34
N THR A 267 -21.82 -16.46 -9.52
CA THR A 267 -20.65 -16.61 -10.39
C THR A 267 -20.65 -15.46 -11.40
N ALA A 268 -19.46 -14.92 -11.69
CA ALA A 268 -19.28 -13.90 -12.71
C ALA A 268 -18.23 -14.35 -13.73
N VAL A 269 -18.62 -14.45 -14.99
CA VAL A 269 -17.79 -14.98 -16.09
C VAL A 269 -17.65 -13.92 -17.18
N THR A 270 -16.42 -13.71 -17.68
CA THR A 270 -16.18 -12.82 -18.82
C THR A 270 -16.74 -13.43 -20.10
N LEU A 271 -17.49 -12.64 -20.88
CA LEU A 271 -18.01 -13.08 -22.19
C LEU A 271 -17.08 -12.72 -23.35
N GLU A 272 -16.23 -11.73 -23.15
CA GLU A 272 -15.30 -11.18 -24.14
C GLU A 272 -13.98 -10.76 -23.45
N PRO A 273 -12.95 -10.30 -24.17
CA PRO A 273 -11.74 -9.77 -23.54
C PRO A 273 -12.10 -8.58 -22.65
N THR A 274 -11.94 -8.77 -21.34
CA THR A 274 -12.40 -7.81 -20.33
C THR A 274 -11.21 -7.20 -19.62
N LEU A 275 -11.22 -5.87 -19.50
CA LEU A 275 -10.30 -5.15 -18.62
C LEU A 275 -11.03 -4.93 -17.29
N PHE A 276 -10.53 -5.54 -16.23
CA PHE A 276 -11.14 -5.55 -14.91
C PHE A 276 -10.25 -4.81 -13.91
N LEU A 277 -10.81 -3.82 -13.23
CA LEU A 277 -10.15 -3.11 -12.14
C LEU A 277 -10.47 -3.83 -10.84
N GLU A 278 -9.55 -4.67 -10.39
CA GLU A 278 -9.67 -5.41 -9.14
C GLU A 278 -9.28 -4.52 -7.96
N ILE A 279 -10.17 -4.37 -6.98
CA ILE A 279 -9.95 -3.53 -5.80
C ILE A 279 -9.73 -4.44 -4.59
N ASN A 280 -8.59 -4.24 -3.92
CA ASN A 280 -8.28 -4.96 -2.69
C ASN A 280 -9.03 -4.34 -1.51
N ALA A 281 -10.05 -5.04 -1.00
CA ALA A 281 -10.86 -4.59 0.12
C ALA A 281 -10.05 -4.24 1.39
N ALA A 282 -8.98 -4.98 1.68
CA ALA A 282 -8.14 -4.72 2.86
C ALA A 282 -7.26 -3.47 2.68
N ALA A 283 -6.76 -3.22 1.46
CA ALA A 283 -6.01 -2.00 1.16
C ALA A 283 -6.92 -0.77 1.10
N LEU A 284 -8.13 -0.94 0.54
CA LEU A 284 -9.15 0.11 0.52
C LEU A 284 -9.54 0.53 1.95
N ALA A 285 -9.66 -0.41 2.89
CA ALA A 285 -9.95 -0.13 4.30
C ALA A 285 -8.89 0.75 5.01
N LEU A 286 -7.70 0.92 4.42
CA LEU A 286 -6.63 1.78 4.92
C LEU A 286 -6.57 3.14 4.19
N SER A 287 -7.49 3.39 3.26
CA SER A 287 -7.56 4.66 2.52
C SER A 287 -8.28 5.74 3.33
N SER A 288 -8.41 6.95 2.77
CA SER A 288 -9.15 8.04 3.40
C SER A 288 -10.60 7.67 3.72
N GLU A 289 -11.14 8.29 4.77
CA GLU A 289 -12.53 8.05 5.22
C GLU A 289 -13.53 8.52 4.14
N GLU A 290 -13.19 9.61 3.47
CA GLU A 290 -13.93 10.18 2.34
C GLU A 290 -14.07 9.19 1.19
N LEU A 291 -12.96 8.57 0.75
CA LEU A 291 -12.98 7.55 -0.29
C LEU A 291 -13.81 6.34 0.13
N LEU A 292 -13.65 5.88 1.37
CA LEU A 292 -14.38 4.73 1.88
C LEU A 292 -15.89 4.97 1.88
N GLU A 293 -16.32 6.15 2.34
CA GLU A 293 -17.72 6.54 2.35
C GLU A 293 -18.27 6.67 0.92
N ARG A 294 -17.54 7.36 0.03
CA ARG A 294 -17.91 7.54 -1.38
C ARG A 294 -18.09 6.18 -2.07
N MET A 295 -17.09 5.31 -1.94
CA MET A 295 -17.11 3.96 -2.52
C MET A 295 -18.32 3.16 -2.02
N ARG A 296 -18.58 3.16 -0.71
CA ARG A 296 -19.72 2.46 -0.12
C ARG A 296 -21.05 2.99 -0.67
N ASN A 297 -21.21 4.31 -0.72
CA ASN A 297 -22.45 4.94 -1.18
C ASN A 297 -22.71 4.65 -2.67
N THR A 298 -21.67 4.73 -3.52
CA THR A 298 -21.78 4.42 -4.96
C THR A 298 -22.13 2.94 -5.19
N LEU A 299 -21.47 2.01 -4.49
CA LEU A 299 -21.78 0.58 -4.60
C LEU A 299 -23.21 0.27 -4.15
N LEU A 300 -23.66 0.85 -3.04
CA LEU A 300 -25.03 0.69 -2.54
C LEU A 300 -26.06 1.23 -3.55
N ALA A 301 -25.83 2.40 -4.14
CA ALA A 301 -26.73 2.96 -5.15
C ALA A 301 -26.88 2.03 -6.36
N ARG A 302 -25.77 1.44 -6.85
CA ARG A 302 -25.78 0.45 -7.95
C ARG A 302 -26.52 -0.83 -7.57
N LEU A 303 -26.27 -1.36 -6.37
CA LEU A 303 -27.00 -2.53 -5.85
C LEU A 303 -28.51 -2.29 -5.77
N ILE A 304 -28.94 -1.13 -5.26
CA ILE A 304 -30.34 -0.76 -5.19
C ILE A 304 -30.96 -0.69 -6.59
N LYS A 305 -30.24 -0.12 -7.57
CA LYS A 305 -30.67 -0.07 -8.97
C LYS A 305 -30.87 -1.47 -9.54
N ARG A 306 -29.90 -2.38 -9.34
CA ARG A 306 -30.00 -3.78 -9.78
C ARG A 306 -31.15 -4.53 -9.12
N LEU A 307 -31.31 -4.37 -7.80
CA LEU A 307 -32.40 -4.99 -7.04
C LEU A 307 -33.77 -4.54 -7.56
N ARG A 308 -33.92 -3.26 -7.92
CA ARG A 308 -35.17 -2.76 -8.53
C ARG A 308 -35.48 -3.44 -9.87
N GLU A 309 -34.48 -3.67 -10.71
CA GLU A 309 -34.67 -4.38 -11.98
C GLU A 309 -35.03 -5.85 -11.76
N VAL A 310 -34.32 -6.53 -10.86
CA VAL A 310 -34.66 -7.92 -10.48
C VAL A 310 -36.07 -8.02 -9.91
N ASN A 311 -36.46 -7.09 -9.03
CA ASN A 311 -37.81 -7.06 -8.46
C ASN A 311 -38.90 -6.83 -9.52
N LYS A 312 -38.65 -6.04 -10.58
CA LYS A 312 -39.61 -5.90 -11.69
C LYS A 312 -39.79 -7.22 -12.45
N ILE A 313 -38.69 -7.93 -12.71
CA ILE A 313 -38.72 -9.23 -13.39
C ILE A 313 -39.46 -10.26 -12.52
N ALA A 314 -39.12 -10.33 -11.23
CA ALA A 314 -39.77 -11.21 -10.28
C ALA A 314 -41.27 -10.89 -10.14
N ALA A 315 -41.64 -9.60 -10.09
CA ALA A 315 -43.05 -9.18 -10.03
C ALA A 315 -43.84 -9.59 -11.28
N ALA A 316 -43.23 -9.56 -12.47
CA ALA A 316 -43.86 -10.01 -13.71
C ALA A 316 -44.13 -11.53 -13.73
N GLN A 317 -43.40 -12.30 -12.90
CA GLN A 317 -43.57 -13.75 -12.74
C GLN A 317 -44.36 -14.13 -11.47
N GLY A 318 -44.68 -13.15 -10.63
CA GLY A 318 -45.35 -13.35 -9.35
C GLY A 318 -46.85 -13.57 -9.49
N GLN A 319 -47.47 -14.10 -8.44
CA GLN A 319 -48.93 -14.16 -8.35
C GLN A 319 -49.54 -12.76 -8.27
N PRO A 320 -50.77 -12.54 -8.78
CA PRO A 320 -51.49 -11.29 -8.60
C PRO A 320 -51.52 -10.88 -7.13
N ALA A 321 -51.17 -9.63 -6.85
CA ALA A 321 -51.21 -9.12 -5.49
C ALA A 321 -52.62 -9.28 -4.89
N THR A 322 -52.70 -9.74 -3.65
CA THR A 322 -53.96 -9.77 -2.90
C THR A 322 -54.59 -8.38 -2.92
N GLN A 323 -55.81 -8.27 -3.44
CA GLN A 323 -56.50 -6.99 -3.48
C GLN A 323 -56.65 -6.45 -2.06
N VAL A 324 -56.26 -5.20 -1.84
CA VAL A 324 -56.50 -4.52 -0.58
C VAL A 324 -58.02 -4.32 -0.46
N GLY A 325 -58.66 -5.15 0.37
CA GLY A 325 -60.06 -4.96 0.69
C GLY A 325 -60.25 -3.57 1.30
N THR A 326 -61.28 -2.85 0.87
CA THR A 326 -61.70 -1.55 1.41
C THR A 326 -62.33 -1.69 2.81
N GLY A 327 -61.76 -2.54 3.66
CA GLY A 327 -62.17 -2.73 5.04
C GLY A 327 -61.64 -1.58 5.89
N SER A 328 -62.52 -0.65 6.24
CA SER A 328 -62.27 0.34 7.28
C SER A 328 -61.76 -0.35 8.54
N LEU A 329 -60.62 0.09 9.07
CA LEU A 329 -60.09 -0.35 10.37
C LEU A 329 -60.95 0.22 11.50
N THR A 330 -62.12 -0.40 11.73
CA THR A 330 -62.86 -0.25 12.97
C THR A 330 -62.89 -1.59 13.68
N GLY A 331 -62.09 -1.70 14.74
CA GLY A 331 -62.32 -2.69 15.80
C GLY A 331 -61.25 -3.77 15.95
N LEU A 332 -60.43 -3.55 16.99
CA LEU A 332 -60.00 -4.55 17.98
C LEU A 332 -58.74 -5.40 17.73
N THR A 333 -57.88 -5.23 18.76
CA THR A 333 -57.03 -6.22 19.43
C THR A 333 -55.72 -6.68 18.79
N ARG A 334 -54.64 -6.20 19.40
CA ARG A 334 -53.28 -6.73 19.35
C ARG A 334 -53.28 -8.25 19.52
N THR A 335 -52.83 -8.96 18.50
CA THR A 335 -51.99 -10.15 18.63
C THR A 335 -50.94 -10.10 17.52
N ARG A 336 -49.65 -10.12 17.90
CA ARG A 336 -48.55 -10.31 16.95
C ARG A 336 -48.45 -11.79 16.62
N PRO A 337 -48.16 -12.14 15.35
CA PRO A 337 -47.10 -13.10 15.11
C PRO A 337 -46.11 -12.66 14.01
N GLY A 338 -44.84 -12.99 14.26
CA GLY A 338 -43.74 -13.26 13.32
C GLY A 338 -43.65 -12.47 12.02
N GLY A 339 -42.72 -11.51 11.95
CA GLY A 339 -42.17 -11.02 10.69
C GLY A 339 -41.07 -11.98 10.21
N GLY A 340 -41.41 -12.83 9.25
CA GLY A 340 -40.48 -13.58 8.40
C GLY A 340 -41.00 -13.49 6.96
N LEU A 341 -40.10 -13.26 6.00
CA LEU A 341 -40.42 -13.33 4.58
C LEU A 341 -40.65 -14.80 4.20
N ASP A 342 -41.91 -15.21 4.06
CA ASP A 342 -42.25 -16.51 3.48
C ASP A 342 -42.17 -16.40 1.94
N LEU A 343 -41.01 -16.78 1.40
CA LEU A 343 -40.81 -17.09 -0.01
C LEU A 343 -41.14 -18.57 -0.22
N GLU A 344 -42.42 -18.92 -0.30
CA GLU A 344 -42.81 -20.22 -0.87
C GLU A 344 -42.79 -20.12 -2.40
N LEU A 345 -41.65 -20.50 -2.99
CA LEU A 345 -41.57 -20.89 -4.40
C LEU A 345 -41.76 -22.40 -4.46
N THR A 346 -42.93 -22.85 -4.88
CA THR A 346 -43.16 -24.27 -5.22
C THR A 346 -42.65 -24.56 -6.65
N PRO A 347 -42.09 -25.75 -6.89
CA PRO A 347 -41.43 -26.09 -8.15
C PRO A 347 -42.42 -26.55 -9.22
N MET A 348 -42.09 -26.28 -10.49
CA MET A 348 -42.47 -27.11 -11.63
C MET A 348 -41.22 -27.72 -12.24
#